data_AF-A0A0W7THR6-F1
#
_entry.id   AF-A0A0W7THR6-F1
#
_cell.length_a   1.000
_cell.length_b   1.000
_cell.length_c   1.000
_cell.angle_alpha   90.00
_cell.angle_beta   90.00
_cell.angle_gamma   90.00
#
_symmetry.space_group_name_H-M   'P 1'
#
loop_
_entity.id
_entity.type
_entity.pdbx_description
1 polymer ?
#
loop_
_entity_poly.entity_id
_entity_poly.type
_entity_poly.pdbx_seq_one_letter_code
_entity_poly.pdbx_strand_id
1 'polypeptide(L)'
;MAYWFRGERYEDIERLMKAVRLEIDGGFGVSDLDAILTERGGFTSEDGTVYRSAAALKKSDPDTYRELRDRVIDSIVDGLWDAVTGGYLPQDVPYVEGTIDECK
;
A
#
# COMPACT_ATOMS: atom_id res chain seq x y z
N MET A 1 19.27 10.36 -10.36
CA MET A 1 19.17 10.26 -8.88
C MET A 1 19.04 8.79 -8.56
N ALA A 2 19.74 8.29 -7.54
CA ALA A 2 19.60 6.91 -7.10
C ALA A 2 19.03 6.90 -5.67
N TYR A 3 18.35 5.82 -5.32
CA TYR A 3 17.63 5.65 -4.07
C TYR A 3 18.08 4.37 -3.37
N TRP A 4 17.99 4.34 -2.05
CA TRP A 4 18.14 3.15 -1.24
C TRP A 4 16.81 2.77 -0.62
N PHE A 5 16.51 1.48 -0.59
CA PHE A 5 15.40 0.91 0.17
C PHE A 5 15.80 -0.47 0.66
N ARG A 6 15.72 -0.70 1.98
CA ARG A 6 16.12 -1.96 2.66
C ARG A 6 17.51 -2.50 2.27
N GLY A 7 18.47 -1.60 2.03
CA GLY A 7 19.84 -1.97 1.68
C GLY A 7 20.03 -2.36 0.20
N GLU A 8 19.03 -2.16 -0.64
CA GLU A 8 19.13 -2.27 -2.10
C GLU A 8 19.14 -0.90 -2.77
N ARG A 9 19.94 -0.76 -3.83
CA ARG A 9 20.07 0.48 -4.61
C ARG A 9 19.21 0.42 -5.86
N TYR A 10 18.44 1.49 -6.07
CA TYR A 10 17.56 1.68 -7.21
C TYR A 10 17.97 2.93 -7.98
N GLU A 11 18.26 2.80 -9.27
CA GLU A 11 18.61 3.93 -10.14
C GLU A 11 17.40 4.54 -10.85
N ASP A 12 16.24 3.91 -10.69
CA ASP A 12 14.99 4.22 -11.34
C ASP A 12 13.87 4.18 -10.29
N ILE A 13 13.14 5.28 -10.17
CA ILE A 13 12.03 5.41 -9.23
C ILE A 13 10.90 4.44 -9.55
N GLU A 14 10.66 4.10 -10.82
CA GLU A 14 9.65 3.10 -11.18
C GLU A 14 9.99 1.71 -10.63
N ARG A 15 11.27 1.35 -10.70
CA ARG A 15 11.75 0.08 -10.14
C ARG A 15 11.69 0.09 -8.62
N LEU A 16 12.07 1.20 -7.99
CA LEU A 16 11.92 1.39 -6.55
C LEU A 16 10.46 1.21 -6.12
N MET A 17 9.54 1.90 -6.77
CA MET A 17 8.11 1.89 -6.39
C MET A 17 7.46 0.53 -6.64
N LYS A 18 7.89 -0.20 -7.68
CA LYS A 18 7.51 -1.61 -7.87
C LYS A 18 7.99 -2.50 -6.72
N ALA A 19 9.24 -2.34 -6.27
CA ALA A 19 9.77 -3.11 -5.13
C ALA A 19 9.04 -2.76 -3.83
N VAL A 20 8.83 -1.47 -3.57
CA VAL A 20 8.05 -0.97 -2.42
C VAL A 20 6.64 -1.52 -2.43
N ARG A 21 5.94 -1.51 -3.57
CA ARG A 21 4.60 -2.10 -3.71
C ARG A 21 4.58 -3.57 -3.33
N LEU A 22 5.56 -4.35 -3.77
CA LEU A 22 5.65 -5.78 -3.45
C LEU A 22 5.87 -6.02 -1.96
N GLU A 23 6.70 -5.20 -1.31
CA GLU A 23 6.92 -5.28 0.14
C GLU A 23 5.65 -4.90 0.92
N ILE A 24 4.97 -3.81 0.52
CA ILE A 24 3.69 -3.41 1.13
C ILE A 24 2.66 -4.53 0.93
N ASP A 25 2.57 -5.12 -0.27
CA ASP A 25 1.67 -6.25 -0.51
C ASP A 25 2.02 -7.45 0.40
N GLY A 26 3.29 -7.72 0.65
CA GLY A 26 3.72 -8.77 1.59
C GLY A 26 3.36 -8.45 3.05
N GLY A 27 3.47 -7.20 3.47
CA GLY A 27 3.23 -6.75 4.85
C GLY A 27 1.76 -6.41 5.16
N PHE A 28 0.97 -6.01 4.16
CA PHE A 28 -0.40 -5.55 4.32
C PHE A 28 -1.37 -6.71 4.47
N GLY A 29 -1.86 -6.89 5.70
CA GLY A 29 -2.71 -8.00 6.12
C GLY A 29 -4.20 -7.70 6.11
N VAL A 30 -4.98 -8.74 6.43
CA VAL A 30 -6.45 -8.64 6.56
C VAL A 30 -6.85 -7.66 7.67
N SER A 31 -6.10 -7.66 8.78
CA SER A 31 -6.34 -6.77 9.94
C SER A 31 -6.13 -5.30 9.60
N ASP A 32 -5.18 -4.99 8.71
CA ASP A 32 -4.91 -3.62 8.28
C ASP A 32 -6.08 -3.10 7.43
N LEU A 33 -6.58 -3.94 6.53
CA LEU A 33 -7.77 -3.60 5.75
C LEU A 33 -9.02 -3.50 6.64
N ASP A 34 -9.16 -4.35 7.67
CA ASP A 34 -10.23 -4.25 8.68
C ASP A 34 -10.21 -2.88 9.39
N ALA A 35 -9.03 -2.40 9.79
CA ALA A 35 -8.86 -1.10 10.42
C ALA A 35 -9.31 0.03 9.47
N ILE A 36 -8.83 0.00 8.22
CA ILE A 36 -9.19 1.00 7.19
C ILE A 36 -10.70 0.99 6.92
N LEU A 37 -11.31 -0.19 6.78
CA LEU A 37 -12.75 -0.29 6.58
C LEU A 37 -13.52 0.25 7.78
N THR A 38 -13.06 -0.02 9.00
CA THR A 38 -13.68 0.50 10.23
C THR A 38 -13.65 2.03 10.27
N GLU A 39 -12.50 2.63 9.97
CA GLU A 39 -12.34 4.09 9.91
C GLU A 39 -13.23 4.74 8.84
N ARG A 40 -13.45 4.04 7.72
CA ARG A 40 -14.29 4.51 6.60
C ARG A 40 -15.78 4.19 6.78
N GLY A 41 -16.18 3.51 7.85
CA GLY A 41 -17.57 3.09 8.09
C GLY A 41 -18.02 1.86 7.29
N GLY A 42 -17.07 1.15 6.68
CA GLY A 42 -17.26 -0.02 5.83
C GLY A 42 -17.02 0.25 4.35
N PHE A 43 -17.27 -0.76 3.53
CA PHE A 43 -17.30 -0.68 2.08
C PHE A 43 -18.69 -1.07 1.58
N THR A 44 -19.20 -0.35 0.58
CA THR A 44 -20.45 -0.70 -0.09
C THR A 44 -20.13 -1.12 -1.51
N SER A 45 -20.44 -2.36 -1.87
CA SER A 45 -20.29 -2.87 -3.24
C SER A 45 -21.35 -2.27 -4.17
N GLU A 46 -21.16 -2.42 -5.48
CA GLU A 46 -22.06 -1.86 -6.49
C GLU A 46 -23.50 -2.42 -6.41
N ASP A 47 -23.68 -3.62 -5.87
CA ASP A 47 -24.98 -4.25 -5.61
C ASP A 47 -25.67 -3.74 -4.34
N GLY A 48 -25.04 -2.83 -3.58
CA GLY A 48 -25.54 -2.26 -2.34
C GLY A 48 -25.23 -3.07 -1.08
N THR A 49 -24.49 -4.18 -1.19
CA THR A 49 -24.05 -4.95 -0.02
C THR A 49 -23.01 -4.17 0.79
N VAL A 50 -23.20 -4.07 2.11
CA VAL A 50 -22.28 -3.35 3.01
C VAL A 50 -21.40 -4.34 3.76
N TYR A 51 -20.09 -4.23 3.54
CA TYR A 51 -19.07 -5.00 4.24
C TYR A 51 -18.40 -4.14 5.31
N ARG A 52 -18.50 -4.56 6.57
CA ARG A 52 -17.89 -3.88 7.72
C ARG A 52 -16.60 -4.54 8.21
N SER A 53 -16.23 -5.67 7.63
CA SER A 53 -14.94 -6.32 7.87
C SER A 53 -14.39 -6.92 6.58
N ALA A 54 -13.09 -6.76 6.39
CA ALA A 54 -12.26 -7.37 5.37
C ALA A 54 -12.33 -8.90 5.46
N ALA A 55 -12.40 -9.47 6.67
CA ALA A 55 -12.57 -10.91 6.85
C ALA A 55 -13.92 -11.42 6.30
N ALA A 56 -15.02 -10.71 6.56
CA ALA A 56 -16.33 -11.07 6.01
C ALA A 56 -16.36 -10.89 4.49
N LEU A 57 -15.80 -9.77 4.00
CA LEU A 57 -15.67 -9.51 2.58
C LEU A 57 -14.86 -10.61 1.88
N LYS A 58 -13.68 -10.96 2.40
CA LYS A 58 -12.82 -12.02 1.83
C LYS A 58 -13.52 -13.37 1.72
N LYS A 59 -14.44 -13.68 2.64
CA LYS A 59 -15.19 -14.95 2.63
C LYS A 59 -16.35 -14.92 1.63
N SER A 60 -17.05 -13.80 1.54
CA SER A 60 -18.25 -13.66 0.72
C SER A 60 -17.94 -13.28 -0.73
N ASP A 61 -16.97 -12.39 -0.92
CA ASP A 61 -16.52 -11.87 -2.20
C ASP A 61 -14.98 -11.66 -2.18
N PRO A 62 -14.21 -12.72 -2.46
CA PRO A 62 -12.75 -12.67 -2.47
C PRO A 62 -12.16 -11.73 -3.54
N ASP A 63 -12.89 -11.50 -4.64
CA ASP A 63 -12.38 -10.70 -5.76
C ASP A 63 -12.52 -9.21 -5.43
N THR A 64 -13.68 -8.78 -4.92
CA THR A 64 -13.84 -7.42 -4.36
C THR A 64 -12.88 -7.16 -3.21
N TYR A 65 -12.62 -8.16 -2.34
CA TYR A 65 -11.57 -8.04 -1.32
C TYR A 65 -10.20 -7.71 -1.92
N ARG A 66 -9.79 -8.43 -2.97
CA ARG A 66 -8.50 -8.22 -3.64
C ARG A 66 -8.45 -6.84 -4.28
N GLU A 67 -9.48 -6.45 -5.02
CA GLU A 67 -9.56 -5.15 -5.68
C GLU A 67 -9.46 -3.98 -4.69
N LEU A 68 -10.14 -4.07 -3.54
CA LEU A 68 -10.05 -3.04 -2.51
C LEU A 68 -8.68 -2.99 -1.86
N ARG A 69 -8.10 -4.16 -1.59
CA ARG A 69 -6.74 -4.26 -1.05
C ARG A 69 -5.74 -3.62 -2.01
N ASP A 70 -5.78 -3.99 -3.29
CA ASP A 70 -4.89 -3.45 -4.31
C ASP A 70 -5.06 -1.92 -4.43
N ARG A 71 -6.30 -1.41 -4.45
CA ARG A 71 -6.57 0.04 -4.49
C ARG A 71 -5.97 0.79 -3.31
N VAL A 72 -6.01 0.21 -2.12
CA VAL A 72 -5.38 0.82 -0.92
C VAL A 72 -3.86 0.84 -1.07
N ILE A 73 -3.26 -0.29 -1.48
CA ILE A 73 -1.81 -0.41 -1.68
C ILE A 73 -1.35 0.59 -2.75
N ASP A 74 -2.03 0.65 -3.88
CA ASP A 74 -1.69 1.56 -4.97
C ASP A 74 -1.77 3.02 -4.51
N SER A 75 -2.79 3.40 -3.74
CA SER A 75 -2.89 4.76 -3.16
C SER A 75 -1.73 5.11 -2.21
N ILE A 76 -1.18 4.13 -1.48
CA ILE A 76 -0.02 4.34 -0.60
C ILE A 76 1.24 4.56 -1.46
N VAL A 77 1.41 3.72 -2.48
CA VAL A 77 2.55 3.79 -3.41
C VAL A 77 2.55 5.11 -4.18
N ASP A 78 1.39 5.58 -4.65
CA ASP A 78 1.23 6.88 -5.30
C ASP A 78 1.64 8.03 -4.36
N GLY A 79 1.23 7.97 -3.09
CA GLY A 79 1.65 8.96 -2.09
C GLY A 79 3.16 8.97 -1.84
N LEU A 80 3.78 7.79 -1.80
CA LEU A 80 5.25 7.66 -1.69
C LEU A 80 5.94 8.18 -2.95
N TRP A 81 5.40 7.89 -4.14
CA TRP A 81 5.93 8.42 -5.40
C TRP A 81 5.97 9.95 -5.38
N ASP A 82 4.87 10.60 -5.01
CA ASP A 82 4.78 12.05 -4.95
C ASP A 82 5.75 12.63 -3.91
N ALA A 83 5.89 12.00 -2.75
CA ALA A 83 6.83 12.43 -1.72
C ALA A 83 8.29 12.33 -2.20
N VAL A 84 8.67 11.19 -2.80
CA VAL A 84 10.04 10.94 -3.27
C VAL A 84 10.39 11.87 -4.45
N THR A 85 9.50 12.02 -5.43
CA THR A 85 9.72 12.94 -6.57
C THR A 85 9.71 14.40 -6.14
N GLY A 86 8.96 14.74 -5.08
CA GLY A 86 8.97 16.05 -4.44
C GLY A 86 10.24 16.34 -3.61
N GLY A 87 11.15 15.37 -3.47
CA GLY A 87 12.39 15.52 -2.69
C GLY A 87 12.20 15.43 -1.17
N TYR A 88 11.05 14.94 -0.71
CA TYR A 88 10.78 14.73 0.71
C TYR A 88 11.42 13.41 1.15
N LEU A 89 12.74 13.36 1.31
CA LEU A 89 13.46 12.17 1.78
C LEU A 89 14.11 12.44 3.15
N PRO A 90 14.20 11.44 4.05
CA PRO A 90 13.70 10.07 3.93
C PRO A 90 12.16 9.93 3.96
N GLN A 91 11.62 8.84 3.39
CA GLN A 91 10.22 8.43 3.54
C GLN A 91 10.09 7.04 4.17
N ASP A 92 9.35 6.94 5.27
CA ASP A 92 8.99 5.63 5.83
C ASP A 92 7.94 4.94 4.97
N VAL A 93 8.11 3.63 4.76
CA VAL A 93 7.17 2.83 3.98
C VAL A 93 6.14 2.20 4.91
N PRO A 94 4.83 2.49 4.76
CA PRO A 94 3.81 1.92 5.62
C PRO A 94 3.75 0.39 5.54
N TYR A 95 3.42 -0.28 6.65
CA TYR A 95 3.25 -1.73 6.76
C TYR A 95 4.52 -2.57 6.50
N VAL A 96 5.67 -1.91 6.36
CA VAL A 96 6.97 -2.55 6.11
C VAL A 96 8.01 -1.90 7.00
N GLU A 97 8.94 -2.68 7.55
CA GLU A 97 10.13 -2.12 8.18
C GLU A 97 11.13 -1.69 7.10
N GLY A 98 11.02 -0.42 6.67
CA GLY A 98 11.94 0.16 5.70
C GLY A 98 11.65 1.63 5.41
N THR A 99 12.72 2.33 5.03
CA THR A 99 12.69 3.75 4.66
C THR A 99 13.32 3.90 3.27
N ILE A 100 12.76 4.78 2.45
CA ILE A 100 13.33 5.20 1.17
C ILE A 100 14.26 6.38 1.44
N ASP A 101 15.50 6.25 0.99
CA ASP A 101 16.56 7.25 1.16
C ASP A 101 17.18 7.65 -0.19
N GLU A 102 17.78 8.84 -0.23
CA GLU A 102 18.63 9.26 -1.36
C GLU A 102 20.02 8.61 -1.28
N CYS A 103 20.56 8.15 -2.41
CA CYS A 103 21.99 7.88 -2.54
C CYS A 103 22.76 9.21 -2.44
N LYS A 104 23.41 9.44 -1.30
CA LYS A 104 24.39 10.53 -1.15
C LYS A 104 25.70 10.25 -1.86
#